data_AF-A0A352Y007-F1
#
_entry.id   AF-A0A352Y007-F1
#
_cell.length_a   1.000
_cell.length_b   1.000
_cell.length_c   1.000
_cell.angle_alpha   90.00
_cell.angle_beta   90.00
_cell.angle_gamma   90.00
#
_symmetry.space_group_name_H-M   'P 1'
#
loop_
_entity.id
_entity.type
_entity.pdbx_description
1 polymer ?
#
loop_
_entity_poly.entity_id
_entity_poly.type
_entity_poly.pdbx_seq_one_letter_code
_entity_poly.pdbx_strand_id
1 'polypeptide(L)' 'MGELLTLLANITAPTLLIRADPALGTTLGEAAWEDARRLLPAGSRAVQINGATHNIHRSTFDTFMQVVNDFLSQEKGNV' A
#
# COMPACT_ATOMS: atom_id res chain seq x y z
N MET A 1 16.24 -6.65 1.94
CA MET A 1 14.80 -6.30 1.94
C MET A 1 13.89 -7.43 1.44
N GLY A 2 14.36 -8.32 0.54
CA GLY A 2 13.51 -9.36 -0.06
C GLY A 2 12.97 -10.43 0.92
N GLU A 3 13.76 -10.83 1.93
CA GLU A 3 13.34 -11.90 2.86
C GLU A 3 12.12 -11.57 3.71
N LEU A 4 11.85 -10.29 4.00
CA LEU A 4 10.70 -9.89 4.81
C LEU A 4 9.42 -9.74 3.98
N LEU A 5 9.51 -9.52 2.66
CA LEU A 5 8.32 -9.32 1.82
C LEU A 5 7.48 -10.59 1.74
N THR A 6 8.10 -11.77 1.78
CA THR A 6 7.39 -13.07 1.74
C THR A 6 6.44 -13.23 2.92
N LEU A 7 6.67 -12.55 4.05
CA LEU A 7 5.78 -12.58 5.21
C LEU A 7 4.43 -11.90 4.96
N LEU A 8 4.30 -11.07 3.92
CA LEU A 8 3.01 -10.48 3.53
C LEU A 8 1.94 -11.55 3.26
N ALA A 9 2.35 -12.71 2.73
CA ALA A 9 1.46 -13.83 2.46
C ALA A 9 0.88 -14.48 3.73
N ASN A 10 1.47 -14.22 4.90
CA ASN A 10 1.02 -14.75 6.19
C ASN A 10 0.02 -13.83 6.89
N ILE A 11 -0.27 -12.65 6.33
CA ILE A 11 -1.27 -11.75 6.92
C ILE A 11 -2.66 -12.35 6.70
N THR A 12 -3.47 -12.42 7.76
CA THR A 12 -4.83 -13.00 7.71
C THR A 12 -5.94 -11.96 7.58
N ALA A 13 -5.60 -10.67 7.70
CA ALA A 13 -6.53 -9.56 7.57
C ALA A 13 -6.42 -8.87 6.20
N PRO A 14 -7.52 -8.32 5.67
CA PRO A 14 -7.48 -7.42 4.52
C PRO A 14 -6.45 -6.30 4.76
N THR A 15 -5.55 -6.10 3.80
CA THR A 15 -4.41 -5.19 3.97
C THR A 15 -4.42 -4.10 2.90
N LEU A 16 -4.25 -2.86 3.31
CA LEU A 16 -4.00 -1.74 2.42
C LEU A 16 -2.50 -1.42 2.38
N LEU A 17 -1.88 -1.63 1.22
CA LEU A 17 -0.50 -1.25 0.94
C LEU A 17 -0.47 0.04 0.12
N ILE A 18 0.15 1.10 0.66
CA ILE A 18 0.29 2.40 -0.02
C ILE A 18 1.77 2.66 -0.32
N ARG A 19 2.08 2.93 -1.58
CA ARG A 19 3.42 3.31 -2.05
C ARG A 19 3.45 4.78 -2.47
N ALA A 20 4.50 5.47 -2.07
CA ALA A 20 4.83 6.82 -2.49
C ALA A 20 5.35 6.85 -3.95
N ASP A 21 5.57 8.03 -4.52
CA ASP A 21 6.13 8.15 -5.86
C ASP A 21 7.59 7.68 -5.89
N PRO A 22 7.94 6.61 -6.63
CA PRO A 22 9.31 6.12 -6.70
C PRO A 22 10.30 7.14 -7.26
N ALA A 23 9.85 8.08 -8.09
CA ALA A 23 10.71 9.13 -8.64
C ALA A 23 11.17 10.13 -7.57
N LEU A 24 10.55 10.15 -6.39
CA LEU A 24 10.85 11.07 -5.28
C LEU A 24 11.69 10.42 -4.15
N GLY A 25 12.43 9.34 -4.47
CA GLY A 25 13.44 8.76 -3.56
C GLY A 25 12.85 7.91 -2.44
N THR A 26 11.84 7.10 -2.75
CA THR A 26 11.12 6.29 -1.77
C THR A 26 11.75 4.91 -1.59
N THR A 27 11.43 4.23 -0.49
CA THR A 27 12.14 3.01 -0.05
C THR A 27 11.77 1.75 -0.82
N LEU A 28 10.57 1.71 -1.40
CA LEU A 28 10.04 0.55 -2.11
C LEU A 28 10.24 0.75 -3.61
N GLY A 29 11.21 0.03 -4.20
CA GLY A 29 11.48 0.04 -5.65
C GLY A 29 10.52 -0.84 -6.45
N GLU A 30 10.58 -0.78 -7.78
CA GLU A 30 9.61 -1.45 -8.67
C GLU A 30 9.54 -2.97 -8.46
N ALA A 31 10.68 -3.65 -8.39
CA ALA A 31 10.70 -5.11 -8.20
C ALA A 31 10.02 -5.52 -6.87
N ALA A 32 10.34 -4.81 -5.79
CA ALA A 32 9.76 -5.05 -4.47
C ALA A 32 8.27 -4.69 -4.42
N TRP A 33 7.84 -3.67 -5.17
CA TRP A 33 6.43 -3.31 -5.32
C TRP A 33 5.63 -4.40 -6.00
N GLU A 34 6.13 -4.91 -7.13
CA GLU A 34 5.47 -6.00 -7.85
C GLU A 34 5.43 -7.29 -7.03
N ASP A 35 6.49 -7.62 -6.30
CA ASP A 35 6.49 -8.77 -5.41
C ASP A 35 5.50 -8.60 -4.25
N ALA A 36 5.45 -7.42 -3.62
CA ALA A 36 4.51 -7.13 -2.55
C ALA A 36 3.05 -7.27 -3.04
N ARG A 37 2.73 -6.73 -4.23
CA ARG A 37 1.39 -6.85 -4.84
C ARG A 37 0.97 -8.30 -5.05
N ARG A 38 1.89 -9.18 -5.46
CA ARG A 38 1.61 -10.61 -5.67
C ARG A 38 1.43 -11.37 -4.36
N LEU A 39 2.09 -10.94 -3.29
CA LEU A 39 2.09 -11.61 -1.99
C LEU A 39 0.96 -11.16 -1.06
N LEU A 40 0.28 -10.05 -1.38
CA LEU A 40 -0.84 -9.57 -0.58
C LEU A 40 -2.01 -10.58 -0.56
N PRO A 41 -2.61 -10.85 0.62
CA PRO A 41 -3.75 -11.74 0.74
C PRO A 41 -4.97 -11.29 -0.07
N ALA A 42 -5.87 -12.23 -0.38
CA ALA A 42 -7.16 -11.90 -1.00
C ALA A 42 -7.94 -10.85 -0.17
N GLY A 43 -8.61 -9.92 -0.85
CA GLY A 43 -9.28 -8.77 -0.22
C GLY A 43 -8.34 -7.60 0.12
N SER A 44 -7.02 -7.77 -0.05
CA SER A 44 -6.07 -6.66 0.10
C SER A 44 -6.04 -5.75 -1.12
N ARG A 45 -5.57 -4.52 -0.92
CA ARG A 45 -5.46 -3.49 -1.96
C ARG A 45 -4.08 -2.86 -1.94
N ALA A 46 -3.49 -2.67 -3.13
CA ALA A 46 -2.24 -1.95 -3.30
C ALA A 46 -2.48 -0.69 -4.13
N VAL A 47 -2.00 0.47 -3.65
CA VAL A 47 -2.15 1.77 -4.32
C VAL A 47 -0.83 2.53 -4.32
N GLN A 48 -0.47 3.12 -5.47
CA GLN A 48 0.61 4.12 -5.55
C GLN A 48 0.01 5.52 -5.63
N ILE A 49 0.57 6.47 -4.87
CA ILE A 49 0.20 7.88 -4.92
C ILE A 49 1.34 8.65 -5.62
N ASN A 50 1.11 9.02 -6.87
CA ASN A 50 2.06 9.83 -7.65
C ASN A 50 2.21 11.23 -7.03
N GLY A 51 3.41 11.79 -7.06
CA GLY A 51 3.75 13.05 -6.39
C GLY A 51 3.89 12.97 -4.86
N ALA A 52 3.62 11.83 -4.23
CA ALA A 52 3.83 11.66 -2.79
C ALA A 52 5.30 11.38 -2.46
N THR A 53 5.83 12.07 -1.44
CA THR A 53 7.17 11.80 -0.89
C THR A 53 7.15 10.63 0.09
N HIS A 54 8.30 10.25 0.66
CA HIS A 54 8.37 9.24 1.72
C HIS A 54 7.39 9.52 2.89
N ASN A 55 7.17 10.80 3.22
CA ASN A 55 6.16 11.21 4.21
C ASN A 55 4.78 11.42 3.53
N ILE A 56 4.22 10.35 2.94
CA ILE A 56 2.98 10.39 2.13
C ILE A 56 1.83 11.08 2.86
N HIS A 57 1.65 10.75 4.14
CA HIS A 57 0.60 11.31 5.00
C HIS A 57 0.75 12.83 5.22
N ARG A 58 1.92 13.42 4.95
CA ARG A 58 2.14 14.87 5.04
C ARG A 58 2.16 15.53 3.66
N SER A 59 2.81 14.92 2.66
CA SER A 59 2.94 15.54 1.34
C SER A 59 1.63 15.53 0.53
N THR A 60 0.79 14.52 0.74
CA THR A 60 -0.45 14.32 -0.01
C THR A 60 -1.55 13.84 0.94
N PHE A 61 -1.79 14.61 2.01
CA PHE A 61 -2.68 14.22 3.10
C PHE A 61 -4.09 13.85 2.62
N ASP A 62 -4.71 14.70 1.80
CA ASP A 62 -6.09 14.48 1.34
C ASP A 62 -6.21 13.20 0.52
N THR A 63 -5.31 13.01 -0.45
CA THR A 63 -5.27 11.78 -1.27
C THR A 63 -5.00 10.55 -0.43
N PHE A 64 -4.08 10.64 0.55
CA PHE A 64 -3.81 9.55 1.48
C PHE A 64 -5.04 9.17 2.29
N MET A 65 -5.72 10.16 2.88
CA MET A 65 -6.93 9.95 3.67
C MET A 65 -8.08 9.41 2.82
N GLN A 66 -8.22 9.85 1.57
CA GLN A 66 -9.21 9.29 0.65
C GLN A 66 -8.97 7.79 0.43
N VAL A 67 -7.74 7.39 0.13
CA VAL A 67 -7.39 5.98 -0.09
C VAL A 67 -7.67 5.12 1.15
N VAL A 68 -7.35 5.64 2.34
CA VAL A 68 -7.64 4.97 3.61
C VAL A 68 -9.14 4.84 3.84
N ASN A 69 -9.91 5.91 3.67
CA ASN A 69 -11.35 5.91 3.90
C ASN A 69 -12.09 5.01 2.91
N ASP A 70 -11.67 4.99 1.64
CA ASP A 70 -12.24 4.11 0.61
C ASP A 70 -12.07 2.64 0.99
N PHE A 71 -10.86 2.26 1.41
CA PHE A 71 -10.56 0.91 1.86
C PHE A 71 -11.42 0.51 3.07
N LEU A 72 -11.49 1.36 4.11
CA LEU A 72 -12.30 1.09 5.30
C LEU A 72 -13.79 0.99 4.98
N SER A 73 -14.29 1.74 4.00
CA SER A 73 -15.69 1.70 3.59
C SER A 73 -16.02 0.39 2.85
N GLN A 74 -15.09 -0.12 2.05
CA GLN A 74 -15.21 -1.41 1.37
C GLN A 74 -15.24 -2.57 2.38
N GLU A 75 -14.37 -2.53 3.40
CA GLU A 75 -14.33 -3.56 4.43
C GLU A 75 -15.57 -3.57 5.32
N LYS A 76 -16.12 -2.40 5.66
CA LYS A 76 -17.39 -2.30 6.42
C LYS A 76 -18.60 -2.82 5.64
N GLY A 77 -18.56 -2.78 4.32
CA GLY A 77 -19.62 -3.30 3.44
C GLY A 77 -19.57 -4.81 3.21
N ASN A 78 -18.47 -5.47 3.61
CA ASN A 78 -18.24 -6.90 3.45
C ASN A 78 -18.54 -7.71 4.73
N VAL A 79 -19.15 -7.10 5.75
CA VAL A 79 -19.61 -7.74 7.00
C VAL A 79 -21.11 -7.98 6.95
#